data_AF-A0A369QGV6-F1
#
_entry.id   AF-A0A369QGV6-F1
#
_cell.length_a   1.000
_cell.length_b   1.000
_cell.length_c   1.000
_cell.angle_alpha   90.00
_cell.angle_beta   90.00
_cell.angle_gamma   90.00
#
_symmetry.space_group_name_H-M   'P 1'
#
loop_
_entity.id
_entity.type
_entity.pdbx_description
1 polymer ?
#
loop_
_entity_poly.entity_id
_entity_poly.type
_entity_poly.pdbx_seq_one_letter_code
_entity_poly.pdbx_strand_id
1 'polypeptide(L)' 'MKRTWEPVEELNKYQIEMAINYLDKRIDEEPDKAKVMEYCVMKIDLMNELMLLDNNSHWII' A
#
# COMPACT_ATOMS: atom_id res chain seq x y z
N MET A 1 -21.43 15.34 -24.25
CA MET A 1 -20.87 14.38 -23.28
C MET A 1 -20.05 15.17 -22.28
N LYS A 2 -20.45 15.19 -21.00
CA LYS A 2 -19.64 15.81 -19.94
C LYS A 2 -18.48 14.84 -19.66
N ARG A 3 -17.23 15.30 -19.80
CA ARG A 3 -16.06 14.55 -19.31
C ARG A 3 -16.21 14.45 -17.79
N THR A 4 -16.54 13.28 -17.29
CA THR A 4 -16.38 12.96 -15.87
C THR A 4 -14.89 12.86 -15.62
N TRP A 5 -14.34 13.84 -14.90
CA TRP A 5 -13.04 13.66 -14.26
C TRP A 5 -13.25 12.59 -13.18
N GLU A 6 -12.92 11.35 -13.50
CA GLU A 6 -12.67 10.36 -12.46
C GLU A 6 -11.45 10.86 -11.68
N PRO A 7 -11.52 10.97 -10.35
CA PRO A 7 -10.37 11.40 -9.56
C PRO A 7 -9.23 10.42 -9.82
N VAL A 8 -8.13 10.96 -10.36
CA VAL A 8 -6.90 10.23 -10.63
C VAL A 8 -6.36 9.75 -9.28
N GLU A 9 -6.50 8.45 -9.05
CA GLU A 9 -5.65 7.59 -8.22
C GLU A 9 -5.24 8.17 -6.85
N GLU A 10 -6.21 8.29 -5.95
CA GLU A 10 -5.91 7.96 -4.55
C GLU A 10 -5.69 6.44 -4.52
N LEU A 11 -4.47 6.00 -4.23
CA LEU A 11 -4.18 4.61 -3.88
C LEU A 11 -5.13 4.26 -2.73
N ASN A 12 -6.19 3.52 -3.06
CA ASN A 12 -7.22 3.27 -2.08
C ASN A 12 -6.65 2.31 -1.02
N LYS A 13 -7.07 2.50 0.24
CA LYS A 13 -6.65 1.67 1.38
C LYS A 13 -6.59 0.17 1.03
N TYR A 14 -7.58 -0.30 0.29
CA TYR A 14 -7.69 -1.68 -0.17
C TYR A 14 -6.57 -2.13 -1.11
N GLN A 15 -6.10 -1.29 -2.03
CA GLN A 15 -4.97 -1.58 -2.92
C GLN A 15 -3.66 -1.69 -2.14
N ILE A 16 -3.45 -0.82 -1.15
CA ILE A 16 -2.28 -0.86 -0.28
C ILE A 16 -2.29 -2.16 0.54
N GLU A 17 -3.43 -2.52 1.15
CA GLU A 17 -3.60 -3.78 1.87
C GLU A 17 -3.38 -5.02 0.98
N MET A 18 -3.86 -4.98 -0.28
CA MET A 18 -3.60 -6.04 -1.26
C MET A 18 -2.11 -6.16 -1.60
N ALA A 19 -1.41 -5.04 -1.78
CA ALA A 19 0.02 -5.03 -2.09
C ALA A 19 0.86 -5.56 -0.92
N ILE A 20 0.52 -5.20 0.32
CA ILE A 20 1.15 -5.73 1.55
C ILE A 20 0.98 -7.25 1.61
N ASN A 21 -0.23 -7.77 1.41
CA ASN A 21 -0.49 -9.21 1.41
C ASN A 21 0.24 -9.96 0.29
N TYR A 22 0.41 -9.32 -0.87
CA TYR A 22 1.19 -9.89 -1.96
C TYR A 22 2.68 -9.98 -1.59
N LEU A 23 3.24 -8.93 -0.98
CA LEU A 23 4.63 -8.92 -0.52
C LEU A 23 4.87 -9.98 0.55
N ASP A 24 3.92 -10.21 1.46
CA ASP A 24 4.03 -11.26 2.48
C ASP A 24 4.21 -12.65 1.89
N LYS A 25 3.38 -13.01 0.91
CA LYS A 25 3.54 -14.30 0.20
C LYS A 25 4.89 -14.41 -0.49
N ARG A 26 5.38 -13.30 -1.08
CA ARG A 26 6.68 -13.27 -1.75
C ARG A 26 7.84 -13.40 -0.77
N ILE A 27 7.77 -12.78 0.39
CA ILE A 27 8.79 -12.88 1.44
C ILE A 27 8.92 -14.33 1.94
N ASP A 28 7.78 -15.02 2.13
CA ASP A 28 7.77 -16.41 2.59
C ASP A 28 8.31 -17.39 1.53
N GLU A 29 8.10 -17.09 0.24
CA GLU A 29 8.46 -17.96 -0.89
C GLU A 29 9.83 -17.66 -1.51
N GLU A 30 10.42 -16.48 -1.27
CA GLU A 30 11.65 -16.03 -1.93
C GLU A 30 12.91 -16.55 -1.21
N PRO A 31 13.73 -17.39 -1.87
CA PRO A 31 14.96 -17.91 -1.28
C PRO A 31 16.11 -16.89 -1.25
N ASP A 32 16.05 -15.84 -2.08
CA ASP A 32 17.07 -14.80 -2.13
C ASP A 32 16.89 -13.76 -1.01
N LYS A 33 17.81 -13.79 -0.03
CA LYS A 33 17.82 -12.88 1.11
C LYS A 33 17.88 -11.39 0.72
N ALA A 34 18.52 -11.05 -0.39
CA ALA A 34 18.61 -9.65 -0.82
C ALA A 34 17.25 -9.15 -1.29
N LYS A 35 16.52 -9.95 -2.08
CA LYS A 35 15.16 -9.64 -2.53
C LYS A 35 14.16 -9.64 -1.38
N VAL A 36 14.28 -10.57 -0.44
CA VAL A 36 13.46 -10.57 0.77
C VAL A 36 13.61 -9.24 1.53
N MET A 37 14.85 -8.74 1.66
CA MET A 37 15.08 -7.44 2.30
C MET A 37 14.44 -6.29 1.53
N GLU A 38 14.53 -6.30 0.19
CA GLU A 38 13.85 -5.32 -0.66
C GLU A 38 12.33 -5.33 -0.47
N TYR A 39 11.71 -6.52 -0.48
CA TYR A 39 10.28 -6.68 -0.24
C TYR A 39 9.87 -6.22 1.17
N CYS A 40 10.68 -6.51 2.19
CA CYS A 40 10.45 -6.05 3.56
C CYS A 40 10.46 -4.53 3.67
N VAL A 41 11.42 -3.85 3.01
CA VAL A 41 11.48 -2.38 2.99
C VAL A 41 10.24 -1.81 2.30
N MET A 42 9.89 -2.32 1.12
CA MET A 42 8.68 -1.90 0.41
C MET A 42 7.41 -2.12 1.24
N LYS A 43 7.34 -3.22 2.00
CA LYS A 43 6.20 -3.52 2.89
C LYS A 43 6.08 -2.48 4.00
N ILE A 44 7.20 -2.09 4.63
CA ILE A 44 7.22 -1.07 5.68
C ILE A 44 6.72 0.27 5.14
N ASP A 45 7.18 0.67 3.95
CA ASP A 45 6.74 1.91 3.32
C ASP A 45 5.21 1.90 3.09
N LEU A 46 4.66 0.80 2.56
CA LEU A 46 3.22 0.64 2.37
C LEU A 46 2.44 0.63 3.70
N MET A 47 2.98 0.04 4.76
CA MET A 47 2.35 0.07 6.09
C MET A 47 2.32 1.50 6.66
N ASN A 48 3.36 2.30 6.44
CA ASN A 48 3.38 3.71 6.85
C ASN A 48 2.32 4.52 6.09
N GLU A 49 2.20 4.32 4.77
CA GLU A 49 1.16 4.97 3.95
C GLU A 49 -0.24 4.57 4.41
N LEU A 50 -0.46 3.29 4.71
CA LEU A 50 -1.72 2.79 5.26
C LEU A 50 -2.07 3.46 6.60
N MET A 51 -1.08 3.62 7.49
CA MET A 51 -1.26 4.32 8.76
C MET A 51 -1.56 5.82 8.58
N LEU A 52 -1.01 6.48 7.56
CA LEU A 52 -1.35 7.88 7.26
C LEU A 52 -2.80 8.02 6.79
N LEU A 53 -3.29 7.10 5.96
CA LEU A 53 -4.68 7.07 5.52
C LEU A 53 -5.64 6.87 6.71
N ASP A 54 -5.29 6.00 7.67
CA ASP A 54 -6.10 5.79 8.87
C ASP A 54 -6.11 7.00 9.82
N ASN A 55 -5.01 7.74 9.89
CA ASN A 55 -4.91 8.95 10.72
C ASN A 55 -5.59 10.19 10.11
N ASN A 56 -5.77 10.23 8.78
CA ASN A 56 -6.49 11.30 8.08
C ASN A 56 -8.03 11.19 8.18
N SER A 57 -8.58 10.21 8.91
CA SER A 57 -10.01 10.15 9.27
C SER A 57 -10.41 11.06 10.44
N HIS A 58 -9.48 11.89 10.94
CA HIS A 58 -9.74 12.87 12.00
C HIS A 58 -9.71 14.29 11.42
N TRP A 59 -10.67 15.12 11.84
CA TRP A 59 -10.87 16.55 11.51
C TRP A 59 -11.74 16.90 10.27
N ILE A 60 -13.05 16.67 10.42
CA ILE A 60 -14.06 17.68 10.05
C ILE A 60 -14.95 17.87 11.29
N ILE A 61 -14.70 18.94 12.06
CA ILE A 61 -15.69 19.58 12.96
C ILE A 61 -16.25 20.77 12.21
#